data_AF-A0A971XXZ9-F1
#
_entry.id   AF-A0A971XXZ9-F1
#
_cell.length_a   1.000
_cell.length_b   1.000
_cell.length_c   1.000
_cell.angle_alpha   90.00
_cell.angle_beta   90.00
_cell.angle_gamma   90.00
#
_symmetry.space_group_name_H-M   'P 1'
#
loop_
_entity.id
_entity.type
_entity.pdbx_description
1 polymer ?
#
loop_
_entity_poly.entity_id
_entity_poly.type
_entity_poly.pdbx_seq_one_letter_code
_entity_poly.pdbx_strand_id
1 'polypeptide(L)'
;MKKIAVLLLLVTLVLATAACGGSRTPLTAPQFVSKMEAAGFIVVDAADQFPEGVVEAVYLAVGENYQIEFYVVPSVDQAKRAFEENKSDFEALSGGATKYASVNNYSYYTKTTSDGYYVVSRTDNTFIYVSADAQYKKEISGIIEDLGY
;
A
#
# COMPACT_ATOMS: atom_id res chain seq x y z
N MET A 1 -18.01 -52.10 -13.42
CA MET A 1 -19.03 -51.28 -14.10
C MET A 1 -19.39 -50.12 -13.18
N LYS A 2 -19.21 -48.86 -13.66
CA LYS A 2 -19.91 -47.60 -13.23
C LYS A 2 -19.69 -47.14 -11.76
N LYS A 3 -19.33 -45.91 -11.38
CA LYS A 3 -19.14 -44.54 -11.96
C LYS A 3 -18.36 -43.72 -10.89
N ILE A 4 -17.24 -43.05 -11.21
CA ILE A 4 -17.02 -41.58 -11.33
C ILE A 4 -17.78 -40.66 -10.35
N ALA A 5 -17.00 -39.88 -9.56
CA ALA A 5 -17.19 -38.44 -9.24
C ALA A 5 -15.89 -37.92 -8.56
N VAL A 6 -14.90 -37.37 -9.27
CA VAL A 6 -14.64 -35.94 -9.52
C VAL A 6 -14.86 -35.03 -8.30
N LEU A 7 -13.76 -34.52 -7.74
CA LEU A 7 -13.69 -33.13 -7.28
C LEU A 7 -12.28 -32.57 -7.53
N LEU A 8 -12.14 -31.90 -8.67
CA LEU A 8 -11.09 -30.91 -8.93
C LEU A 8 -11.35 -29.70 -8.01
N LEU A 9 -10.35 -29.25 -7.25
CA LEU A 9 -10.32 -27.85 -6.83
C LEU A 9 -8.94 -27.27 -7.18
N LEU A 10 -9.01 -26.29 -8.07
CA LEU A 10 -7.90 -25.62 -8.73
C LEU A 10 -6.99 -24.93 -7.71
N VAL A 11 -5.71 -25.29 -7.70
CA VAL A 11 -4.67 -24.34 -7.30
C VAL A 11 -4.48 -23.40 -8.48
N THR A 12 -5.23 -22.31 -8.52
CA THR A 12 -5.01 -21.23 -9.48
C THR A 12 -3.66 -20.59 -9.18
N LEU A 13 -2.67 -21.01 -9.96
CA LEU A 13 -1.42 -20.31 -10.20
C LEU A 13 -1.74 -18.87 -10.66
N VAL A 14 -1.59 -17.89 -9.78
CA VAL A 14 -1.63 -16.47 -10.17
C VAL A 14 -0.32 -16.17 -10.89
N LEU A 15 -0.29 -16.44 -12.19
CA LEU A 15 0.67 -15.87 -13.11
C LEU A 15 0.41 -14.37 -13.19
N ALA A 16 1.12 -13.58 -12.39
CA ALA A 16 1.23 -12.15 -12.61
C ALA A 16 2.03 -11.93 -13.90
N THR A 17 1.32 -11.81 -15.02
CA THR A 17 1.90 -11.38 -16.28
C THR A 17 2.39 -9.94 -16.13
N ALA A 18 3.60 -9.69 -16.60
CA ALA A 18 4.23 -8.38 -16.62
C ALA A 18 3.32 -7.36 -17.33
N ALA A 19 2.69 -6.47 -16.56
CA ALA A 19 2.00 -5.31 -17.09
C ALA A 19 3.04 -4.25 -17.45
N CYS A 20 3.61 -4.36 -18.65
CA CYS A 20 4.27 -3.25 -19.32
C CYS A 20 3.27 -2.09 -19.47
N GLY A 21 3.43 -1.03 -18.66
CA GLY A 21 2.84 0.31 -18.89
C GLY A 21 1.32 0.49 -18.74
N GLY A 22 0.57 -0.53 -18.31
CA GLY A 22 -0.87 -0.43 -18.06
C GLY A 22 -1.21 0.23 -16.72
N SER A 23 -2.48 0.62 -16.54
CA SER A 23 -3.02 1.01 -15.23
C SER A 23 -2.83 -0.12 -14.21
N ARG A 24 -2.52 0.22 -12.95
CA ARG A 24 -2.43 -0.75 -11.86
C ARG A 24 -3.80 -1.02 -11.25
N THR A 25 -4.04 -2.22 -10.74
CA THR A 25 -5.27 -2.52 -9.99
C THR A 25 -5.07 -2.09 -8.54
N PRO A 26 -5.94 -1.24 -7.96
CA PRO A 26 -5.83 -0.88 -6.55
C PRO A 26 -6.11 -2.10 -5.68
N LEU A 27 -5.35 -2.21 -4.60
CA LEU A 27 -5.58 -3.20 -3.55
C LEU A 27 -6.90 -2.91 -2.84
N THR A 28 -7.70 -3.92 -2.54
CA THR A 28 -8.89 -3.74 -1.69
C THR A 28 -8.51 -3.84 -0.21
N ALA A 29 -9.30 -3.21 0.67
CA ALA A 29 -9.11 -3.30 2.12
C ALA A 29 -8.96 -4.75 2.65
N PRO A 30 -9.84 -5.71 2.30
CA PRO A 30 -9.67 -7.10 2.72
C PRO A 30 -8.39 -7.76 2.21
N GLN A 31 -7.92 -7.40 1.01
CA GLN A 31 -6.65 -7.91 0.49
C GLN A 31 -5.45 -7.33 1.23
N PHE A 32 -5.51 -6.05 1.62
CA PHE A 32 -4.50 -5.44 2.48
C PHE A 32 -4.43 -6.16 3.83
N VAL A 33 -5.57 -6.26 4.53
CA VAL A 33 -5.67 -6.95 5.83
C VAL A 33 -5.08 -8.36 5.74
N SER A 34 -5.55 -9.16 4.78
CA SER A 34 -5.10 -10.55 4.63
C SER A 34 -3.60 -10.67 4.33
N LYS A 35 -3.04 -9.79 3.47
CA LYS A 35 -1.61 -9.81 3.14
C LYS A 35 -0.75 -9.40 4.33
N MET A 36 -1.17 -8.37 5.08
CA MET A 36 -0.41 -7.87 6.22
C MET A 36 -0.46 -8.82 7.43
N GLU A 37 -1.61 -9.43 7.72
CA GLU A 37 -1.72 -10.48 8.74
C GLU A 37 -0.87 -11.71 8.37
N ALA A 38 -0.86 -12.11 7.09
CA ALA A 38 0.01 -13.19 6.62
C ALA A 38 1.51 -12.86 6.73
N ALA A 39 1.86 -11.57 6.69
CA ALA A 39 3.20 -11.07 6.94
C ALA A 39 3.54 -10.89 8.44
N GLY A 40 2.61 -11.22 9.35
CA GLY A 40 2.84 -11.20 10.79
C GLY A 40 2.50 -9.88 11.48
N PHE A 41 1.84 -8.94 10.79
CA PHE A 41 1.38 -7.68 11.37
C PHE A 41 0.05 -7.87 12.10
N ILE A 42 -0.17 -7.05 13.13
CA ILE A 42 -1.50 -6.85 13.71
C ILE A 42 -2.17 -5.74 12.91
N VAL A 43 -3.33 -6.02 12.31
CA VAL A 43 -4.06 -5.01 11.52
C VAL A 43 -5.20 -4.41 12.34
N VAL A 44 -5.21 -3.09 12.45
CA VAL A 44 -6.22 -2.32 13.21
C VAL A 44 -7.07 -1.53 12.23
N ASP A 45 -8.39 -1.64 12.35
CA ASP A 45 -9.32 -0.72 11.66
C ASP A 45 -9.31 0.63 12.39
N ALA A 46 -9.01 1.68 11.66
CA ALA A 46 -8.88 3.05 12.17
C ALA A 46 -9.83 4.03 11.46
N ALA A 47 -10.82 3.54 10.70
CA ALA A 47 -11.75 4.42 9.98
C ALA A 47 -12.53 5.34 10.94
N ASP A 48 -12.87 4.86 12.14
CA ASP A 48 -13.59 5.62 13.17
C ASP A 48 -12.81 6.82 13.73
N GLN A 49 -11.52 6.96 13.42
CA GLN A 49 -10.71 8.13 13.78
C GLN A 49 -10.99 9.33 12.85
N PHE A 50 -11.72 9.12 11.76
CA PHE A 50 -12.03 10.13 10.76
C PHE A 50 -13.50 10.50 10.79
N PRO A 51 -13.85 11.77 10.47
CA PRO A 51 -15.25 12.15 10.26
C PRO A 51 -15.88 11.32 9.13
N GLU A 52 -17.19 11.08 9.25
CA GLU A 52 -17.96 10.35 8.25
C GLU A 52 -17.78 10.96 6.85
N GLY A 53 -17.57 10.10 5.85
CA GLY A 53 -17.39 10.50 4.45
C GLY A 53 -16.01 11.05 4.09
N VAL A 54 -15.06 11.13 5.04
CA VAL A 54 -13.66 11.50 4.74
C VAL A 54 -12.88 10.32 4.19
N VAL A 55 -13.11 9.13 4.74
CA VAL A 55 -12.46 7.86 4.34
C VAL A 55 -13.54 6.79 4.16
N GLU A 56 -13.29 5.83 3.27
CA GLU A 56 -14.09 4.61 3.15
C GLU A 56 -13.50 3.47 3.99
N ALA A 57 -12.17 3.44 4.13
CA ALA A 57 -11.47 2.52 5.01
C ALA A 57 -10.09 3.06 5.39
N VAL A 58 -9.65 2.75 6.61
CA VAL A 58 -8.28 3.00 7.08
C VAL A 58 -7.81 1.80 7.88
N TYR A 59 -6.70 1.20 7.47
CA TYR A 59 -6.11 0.07 8.17
C TYR A 59 -4.66 0.35 8.52
N LEU A 60 -4.31 0.15 9.79
CA LEU A 60 -2.96 0.27 10.29
C LEU A 60 -2.39 -1.14 10.48
N ALA A 61 -1.44 -1.55 9.66
CA ALA A 61 -0.68 -2.77 9.89
C ALA A 61 0.48 -2.45 10.83
N VAL A 62 0.32 -2.80 12.10
CA VAL A 62 1.22 -2.48 13.21
C VAL A 62 2.22 -3.63 13.40
N GLY A 63 3.50 -3.34 13.21
CA GLY A 63 4.61 -4.21 13.56
C GLY A 63 5.26 -3.79 14.88
N GLU A 64 6.38 -4.43 15.24
CA GLU A 64 7.11 -4.11 16.47
C GLU A 64 7.74 -2.70 16.42
N ASN A 65 8.25 -2.29 15.27
CA ASN A 65 9.09 -1.09 15.14
C ASN A 65 8.52 -0.01 14.22
N TYR A 66 7.55 -0.36 13.38
CA TYR A 66 6.95 0.56 12.42
C TYR A 66 5.53 0.10 12.09
N GLN A 67 4.77 0.97 11.44
CA GLN A 67 3.46 0.65 10.88
C GLN A 67 3.39 0.99 9.40
N ILE A 68 2.54 0.27 8.68
CA ILE A 68 2.18 0.56 7.30
C ILE A 68 0.70 0.87 7.27
N GLU A 69 0.35 2.04 6.76
CA GLU A 69 -1.03 2.51 6.75
C GLU A 69 -1.60 2.38 5.35
N PHE A 70 -2.84 1.92 5.27
CA PHE A 70 -3.57 1.80 4.01
C PHE A 70 -4.90 2.54 4.10
N TYR A 71 -5.14 3.37 3.09
CA TYR A 71 -6.30 4.24 3.00
C TYR A 71 -7.09 3.93 1.74
N VAL A 72 -8.41 3.89 1.87
CA VAL A 72 -9.37 3.98 0.78
C VAL A 72 -10.16 5.26 1.00
N VAL A 73 -10.12 6.17 0.03
CA VAL A 73 -10.87 7.44 0.09
C VAL A 73 -11.97 7.48 -0.96
N PRO A 74 -13.04 8.28 -0.76
CA PRO A 74 -14.19 8.34 -1.66
C PRO A 74 -13.92 8.63 -3.14
N SER A 75 -12.77 9.23 -3.48
CA SER A 75 -12.47 9.57 -4.87
C SER A 75 -10.99 9.54 -5.21
N VAL A 76 -10.69 9.30 -6.48
CA VAL A 76 -9.34 9.36 -7.05
C VAL A 76 -8.71 10.74 -6.82
N ASP A 77 -9.49 11.83 -6.97
CA ASP A 77 -8.97 13.18 -6.78
C ASP A 77 -8.63 13.49 -5.33
N GLN A 78 -9.35 12.90 -4.37
CA GLN A 78 -8.98 12.99 -2.97
C GLN A 78 -7.67 12.25 -2.68
N ALA A 79 -7.48 11.05 -3.25
CA ALA A 79 -6.23 10.32 -3.11
C ALA A 79 -5.05 11.04 -3.76
N LYS A 80 -5.26 11.72 -4.89
CA LYS A 80 -4.23 12.58 -5.51
C LYS A 80 -3.84 13.75 -4.60
N ARG A 81 -4.82 14.42 -3.98
CA ARG A 81 -4.55 15.51 -3.01
C ARG A 81 -3.74 14.99 -1.82
N ALA A 82 -4.19 13.89 -1.21
CA ALA A 82 -3.48 13.24 -0.11
C ALA A 82 -2.04 12.85 -0.51
N PHE A 83 -1.83 12.32 -1.72
CA PHE A 83 -0.50 12.01 -2.23
C PHE A 83 0.40 13.26 -2.31
N GLU A 84 -0.08 14.35 -2.92
CA GLU A 84 0.71 15.57 -3.06
C GLU A 84 0.99 16.26 -1.72
N GLU A 85 0.03 16.24 -0.78
CA GLU A 85 0.21 16.76 0.57
C GLU A 85 1.32 15.99 1.32
N ASN A 86 1.22 14.66 1.39
CA ASN A 86 2.23 13.83 2.04
C ASN A 86 3.61 13.92 1.34
N LYS A 87 3.62 13.97 0.00
CA LYS A 87 4.85 14.17 -0.76
C LYS A 87 5.49 15.52 -0.43
N SER A 88 4.71 16.60 -0.36
CA SER A 88 5.19 17.94 0.02
C SER A 88 5.77 17.93 1.43
N ASP A 89 5.12 17.27 2.38
CA ASP A 89 5.61 17.14 3.76
C ASP A 89 6.95 16.41 3.81
N PHE A 90 7.11 15.33 3.03
CA PHE A 90 8.39 14.64 2.93
C PHE A 90 9.45 15.48 2.21
N GLU A 91 9.09 16.21 1.14
CA GLU A 91 10.01 17.11 0.43
C GLU A 91 10.59 18.18 1.36
N ALA A 92 9.80 18.68 2.33
CA ALA A 92 10.22 19.66 3.32
C ALA A 92 11.27 19.16 4.33
N LEU A 93 11.42 17.83 4.50
CA LEU A 93 12.47 17.26 5.35
C LEU A 93 13.87 17.54 4.78
N SER A 94 14.84 17.87 5.63
CA SER A 94 16.19 18.22 5.19
C SER A 94 16.99 17.02 4.66
N GLY A 95 17.66 17.20 3.53
CA GLY A 95 18.58 16.22 2.96
C GLY A 95 17.90 14.94 2.46
N GLY A 96 18.70 13.89 2.25
CA GLY A 96 18.21 12.56 1.89
C GLY A 96 18.04 12.28 0.39
N ALA A 97 17.96 11.00 0.06
CA ALA A 97 17.72 10.52 -1.30
C ALA A 97 16.23 10.37 -1.55
N THR A 98 15.77 10.74 -2.74
CA THR A 98 14.37 10.65 -3.13
C THR A 98 14.18 9.73 -4.33
N LYS A 99 13.01 9.08 -4.41
CA LYS A 99 12.54 8.42 -5.65
C LYS A 99 11.12 8.89 -5.93
N TYR A 100 10.81 9.13 -7.19
CA TYR A 100 9.49 9.55 -7.64
C TYR A 100 9.15 8.88 -8.96
N ALA A 101 7.90 8.42 -9.09
CA ALA A 101 7.33 7.96 -10.34
C ALA A 101 5.83 8.28 -10.37
N SER A 102 5.31 8.64 -11.54
CA SER A 102 3.88 8.80 -11.75
C SER A 102 3.53 8.33 -13.16
N VAL A 103 2.65 7.33 -13.23
CA VAL A 103 2.25 6.67 -14.48
C VAL A 103 0.77 6.30 -14.36
N ASN A 104 -0.06 6.82 -15.27
CA ASN A 104 -1.50 6.54 -15.32
C ASN A 104 -2.19 6.80 -13.96
N ASN A 105 -2.79 5.76 -13.38
CA ASN A 105 -3.48 5.82 -12.10
C ASN A 105 -2.56 5.58 -10.89
N TYR A 106 -1.26 5.40 -11.09
CA TYR A 106 -0.27 5.14 -10.05
C TYR A 106 0.69 6.32 -9.85
N SER A 107 1.00 6.62 -8.59
CA SER A 107 2.02 7.60 -8.21
C SER A 107 2.74 7.14 -6.96
N TYR A 108 4.07 7.28 -6.90
CA TYR A 108 4.89 6.86 -5.78
C TYR A 108 5.96 7.91 -5.49
N TYR A 109 6.18 8.16 -4.21
CA TYR A 109 7.26 8.99 -3.73
C TYR A 109 7.90 8.37 -2.49
N THR A 110 9.22 8.40 -2.44
CA THR A 110 9.96 8.11 -1.21
C THR A 110 11.03 9.11 -0.91
N LYS A 111 11.33 9.21 0.37
CA LYS A 111 12.49 9.91 0.89
C LYS A 111 13.21 9.05 1.91
N THR A 112 14.53 9.03 1.85
CA THR A 112 15.40 8.41 2.85
C THR A 112 16.37 9.45 3.38
N THR A 113 16.23 9.85 4.64
CA THR A 113 17.19 10.70 5.36
C THR A 113 18.19 9.83 6.12
N SER A 114 19.04 10.43 6.96
CA SER A 114 19.88 9.68 7.92
C SER A 114 19.05 8.83 8.87
N ASP A 115 17.91 9.37 9.32
CA ASP A 115 17.16 8.80 10.44
C ASP A 115 15.85 8.16 9.98
N GLY A 116 15.27 8.58 8.86
CA GLY A 116 13.93 8.14 8.44
C GLY A 116 13.84 7.60 7.01
N TYR A 117 12.87 6.72 6.81
CA TYR A 117 12.37 6.27 5.53
C TYR A 117 10.86 6.56 5.43
N TYR A 118 10.50 7.30 4.37
CA TYR A 118 9.17 7.84 4.18
C TYR A 118 8.63 7.38 2.83
N VAL A 119 7.38 6.93 2.80
CA VAL A 119 6.71 6.43 1.60
C VAL A 119 5.31 6.98 1.51
N VAL A 120 4.95 7.47 0.32
CA VAL A 120 3.56 7.62 -0.08
C VAL A 120 3.39 7.00 -1.46
N SER A 121 2.45 6.08 -1.60
CA SER A 121 2.18 5.38 -2.85
C SER A 121 0.68 5.26 -3.10
N ARG A 122 0.23 5.67 -4.27
CA ARG A 122 -1.19 5.79 -4.63
C ARG A 122 -1.49 4.94 -5.86
N THR A 123 -2.61 4.23 -5.82
CA THR A 123 -3.25 3.61 -6.99
C THR A 123 -4.75 3.95 -6.96
N ASP A 124 -5.26 4.63 -8.00
CA ASP A 124 -6.64 5.17 -8.02
C ASP A 124 -6.99 5.95 -6.74
N ASN A 125 -8.04 5.54 -6.02
CA ASN A 125 -8.56 6.15 -4.80
C ASN A 125 -7.97 5.55 -3.51
N THR A 126 -6.90 4.77 -3.63
CA THR A 126 -6.24 4.12 -2.50
C THR A 126 -4.80 4.58 -2.38
N PHE A 127 -4.27 4.61 -1.17
CA PHE A 127 -2.86 4.91 -0.96
C PHE A 127 -2.28 4.26 0.30
N ILE A 128 -0.97 4.03 0.26
CA ILE A 128 -0.13 3.63 1.38
C ILE A 128 0.64 4.84 1.90
N TYR A 129 0.74 4.94 3.22
CA TYR A 129 1.60 5.88 3.92
C TYR A 129 2.52 5.14 4.89
N VAL A 130 3.80 5.53 4.91
CA VAL A 130 4.79 5.06 5.89
C VAL A 130 5.71 6.20 6.31
N SER A 131 5.94 6.29 7.62
CA SER A 131 7.01 7.07 8.24
C SER A 131 7.68 6.19 9.29
N ALA A 132 8.93 5.79 9.06
CA ALA A 132 9.65 4.85 9.91
C ALA A 132 11.15 5.16 9.95
N ASP A 133 11.90 4.51 10.83
CA ASP A 133 13.36 4.66 10.86
C ASP A 133 14.01 4.15 9.58
N ALA A 134 15.09 4.81 9.14
CA ALA A 134 15.82 4.51 7.90
C ALA A 134 16.34 3.05 7.85
N GLN A 135 16.62 2.44 9.00
CA GLN A 135 17.09 1.05 9.10
C GLN A 135 16.09 0.02 8.53
N TYR A 136 14.79 0.31 8.59
CA TYR A 136 13.73 -0.59 8.11
C TYR A 136 13.42 -0.43 6.62
N LYS A 137 14.09 0.49 5.93
CA LYS A 137 13.86 0.78 4.50
C LYS A 137 13.76 -0.47 3.63
N LYS A 138 14.71 -1.40 3.78
CA LYS A 138 14.79 -2.59 2.92
C LYS A 138 13.57 -3.49 3.10
N GLU A 139 13.17 -3.71 4.34
CA GLU A 139 12.01 -4.53 4.70
C GLU A 139 10.71 -3.88 4.22
N ILE A 140 10.50 -2.60 4.56
CA ILE A 140 9.33 -1.84 4.15
C ILE A 140 9.21 -1.77 2.61
N SER A 141 10.33 -1.55 1.90
CA SER A 141 10.31 -1.53 0.42
C SER A 141 9.82 -2.86 -0.16
N GLY A 142 10.28 -3.99 0.39
CA GLY A 142 9.85 -5.31 -0.06
C GLY A 142 8.36 -5.55 0.20
N ILE A 143 7.86 -5.15 1.37
CA ILE A 143 6.44 -5.27 1.69
C ILE A 143 5.59 -4.43 0.73
N ILE A 144 5.96 -3.18 0.50
CA ILE A 144 5.22 -2.28 -0.39
C ILE A 144 5.21 -2.81 -1.84
N GLU A 145 6.34 -3.35 -2.31
CA GLU A 145 6.43 -4.00 -3.62
C GLU A 145 5.51 -5.22 -3.72
N ASP A 146 5.44 -6.08 -2.68
CA ASP A 146 4.56 -7.26 -2.61
C ASP A 146 3.05 -6.91 -2.52
N LEU A 147 2.74 -5.71 -2.02
CA LEU A 147 1.41 -5.11 -2.05
C LEU A 147 1.06 -4.53 -3.43
N GLY A 148 2.04 -4.35 -4.31
CA GLY A 148 1.87 -3.76 -5.65
C GLY A 148 1.94 -2.23 -5.69
N TYR A 149 2.50 -1.61 -4.65
CA TYR A 149 2.64 -0.16 -4.48
C TYR A 149 4.10 0.30 -4.57
#